data_AF-A0A679F2X6-F1
#
_entry.id   AF-A0A679F2X6-F1
#
_cell.length_a   1.000
_cell.length_b   1.000
_cell.length_c   1.000
_cell.angle_alpha   90.00
_cell.angle_beta   90.00
_cell.angle_gamma   90.00
#
_symmetry.space_group_name_H-M   'P 1'
#
loop_
_entity.id
_entity.type
_entity.pdbx_description
1 polymer ?
#
loop_
_entity_poly.entity_id
_entity_poly.type
_entity_poly.pdbx_seq_one_letter_code
_entity_poly.pdbx_strand_id
1 'polypeptide(L)'
;MLSALEFIVGPQQNIATVCINPEDDMEVRQREINACIAEVDAGTGVIVFTDMFGGTPSNLALLAMTRAGIEVVAGFNLPMLIKACAARDGMELPDFVAAVEEAGRRYIHVASRIMAETGEKAKDDATSRLDDLREKAVDLLEKSRRDLLTIESLVDMIAGRGAAVPGMGHNNPPDRAVIDPELLNEGVAATEILEEELKAEKPRRRIVELCYSVLKRVRDGIVALVKWLARKADKFLDALIDSTAKAAGAAGAAFVGAEAALGRLGSDFDSLIGLIGRLLHTLP
;
A
#
# COMPACT_ATOMS: atom_id res chain seq x y z
N MET A 1 37.99 -21.78 -2.51
CA MET A 1 36.96 -21.30 -3.46
C MET A 1 36.34 -22.44 -4.24
N LEU A 2 37.12 -23.29 -4.93
CA LEU A 2 36.59 -24.44 -5.68
C LEU A 2 35.66 -25.34 -4.83
N SER A 3 36.08 -25.71 -3.61
CA SER A 3 35.23 -26.53 -2.73
C SER A 3 33.89 -25.87 -2.37
N ALA A 4 33.85 -24.54 -2.25
CA ALA A 4 32.60 -23.81 -1.98
C ALA A 4 31.69 -23.76 -3.22
N LEU A 5 32.28 -23.67 -4.40
CA LEU A 5 31.55 -23.78 -5.67
C LEU A 5 30.94 -25.18 -5.82
N GLU A 6 31.74 -26.24 -5.69
CA GLU A 6 31.28 -27.62 -5.86
C GLU A 6 30.25 -28.03 -4.81
N PHE A 7 30.32 -27.48 -3.60
CA PHE A 7 29.29 -27.64 -2.60
C PHE A 7 27.91 -27.11 -3.06
N ILE A 8 27.89 -26.04 -3.86
CA ILE A 8 26.66 -25.38 -4.32
C ILE A 8 26.14 -25.98 -5.62
N VAL A 9 27.02 -26.18 -6.61
CA VAL A 9 26.63 -26.60 -7.98
C VAL A 9 26.97 -28.05 -8.31
N GLY A 10 27.53 -28.79 -7.36
CA GLY A 10 28.04 -30.15 -7.58
C GLY A 10 29.42 -30.19 -8.24
N PRO A 11 30.02 -31.39 -8.40
CA PRO A 11 31.34 -31.55 -9.01
C PRO A 11 31.41 -30.93 -10.40
N GLN A 12 32.51 -30.24 -10.70
CA GLN A 12 32.70 -29.55 -11.96
C GLN A 12 33.89 -30.12 -12.75
N GLN A 13 33.76 -30.19 -14.07
CA GLN A 13 34.84 -30.57 -14.98
C GLN A 13 35.50 -29.33 -15.57
N ASN A 14 36.65 -29.48 -16.24
CA ASN A 14 37.37 -28.39 -16.91
C ASN A 14 37.58 -27.17 -16.00
N ILE A 15 38.00 -27.42 -14.76
CA ILE A 15 38.43 -26.42 -13.80
C ILE A 15 39.75 -26.88 -13.21
N ALA A 16 40.74 -26.00 -13.22
CA ALA A 16 42.03 -26.20 -12.59
C ALA A 16 42.30 -25.05 -11.61
N THR A 17 43.08 -25.33 -10.57
CA THR A 17 43.47 -24.34 -9.57
C THR A 17 44.98 -24.27 -9.46
N VAL A 18 45.52 -23.06 -9.56
CA VAL A 18 46.94 -22.79 -9.33
C VAL A 18 47.06 -21.92 -8.09
N CYS A 19 47.92 -22.32 -7.15
CA CYS A 19 48.27 -21.53 -5.98
C CYS A 19 49.69 -20.98 -6.15
N ILE A 20 49.86 -19.70 -5.80
CA ILE A 20 51.15 -19.01 -5.85
C ILE A 20 51.47 -18.53 -4.44
N ASN A 21 52.62 -18.94 -3.93
CA ASN A 21 53.19 -18.54 -2.65
C ASN A 21 54.35 -17.55 -2.86
N PRO A 22 54.70 -16.76 -1.84
CA PRO A 22 55.78 -15.77 -1.94
C PRO A 22 57.15 -16.35 -2.30
N GLU A 23 57.41 -17.59 -1.92
CA GLU A 23 58.70 -18.29 -2.09
C GLU A 23 58.78 -19.03 -3.45
N ASP A 24 57.72 -19.00 -4.26
CA ASP A 24 57.65 -19.79 -5.48
C ASP A 24 58.56 -19.25 -6.59
N ASP A 25 59.08 -20.16 -7.41
CA ASP A 25 59.75 -19.80 -8.66
C ASP A 25 58.71 -19.37 -9.71
N MET A 26 58.80 -18.11 -10.14
CA MET A 26 57.83 -17.50 -11.05
C MET A 26 57.81 -18.15 -12.43
N GLU A 27 58.94 -18.66 -12.94
CA GLU A 27 58.97 -19.35 -14.22
C GLU A 27 58.31 -20.72 -14.15
N VAL A 28 58.47 -21.41 -13.02
CA VAL A 28 57.79 -22.68 -12.74
C VAL A 28 56.28 -22.45 -12.64
N ARG A 29 55.84 -21.41 -11.91
CA ARG A 29 54.41 -21.07 -11.80
C ARG A 29 53.81 -20.65 -13.14
N GLN A 30 54.52 -19.89 -13.96
CA GLN A 30 54.05 -19.55 -15.31
C GLN A 30 53.85 -20.79 -16.18
N ARG A 31 54.77 -21.75 -16.12
CA ARG A 31 54.65 -23.02 -16.84
C ARG A 31 53.46 -23.84 -16.37
N GLU A 32 53.21 -23.89 -15.06
CA GLU A 32 52.05 -24.57 -14.48
C GLU A 32 50.73 -23.92 -14.91
N ILE A 33 50.64 -22.58 -14.89
CA ILE A 33 49.46 -21.85 -15.40
C ILE A 33 49.18 -22.24 -16.86
N ASN A 34 50.21 -22.22 -17.71
CA ASN A 34 50.06 -22.57 -19.11
C ASN A 34 49.65 -24.04 -19.31
N ALA A 35 50.14 -24.95 -18.46
CA ALA A 35 49.75 -26.36 -18.48
C ALA A 35 48.28 -26.54 -18.07
N CYS A 36 47.85 -25.89 -16.99
CA CYS A 36 46.45 -25.93 -16.53
C CYS A 36 45.50 -25.34 -17.57
N ILE A 37 45.87 -24.24 -18.23
CA ILE A 37 45.09 -23.66 -19.33
C ILE A 37 44.92 -24.69 -20.45
N ALA A 38 46.00 -25.36 -20.86
CA ALA A 38 45.94 -26.37 -21.92
C ALA A 38 45.11 -27.61 -21.51
N GLU A 39 45.09 -27.96 -20.22
CA GLU A 39 44.29 -29.07 -19.68
C GLU A 39 42.79 -28.79 -19.69
N VAL A 40 42.37 -27.57 -19.38
CA VAL A 40 40.95 -27.19 -19.29
C VAL A 40 40.35 -26.68 -20.60
N ASP A 41 41.19 -26.41 -21.61
CA ASP A 41 40.76 -25.90 -22.92
C ASP A 41 39.99 -26.97 -23.70
N ALA A 42 38.68 -26.76 -23.85
CA ALA A 42 37.78 -27.59 -24.63
C ALA A 42 37.54 -27.05 -26.06
N GLY A 43 38.26 -26.02 -26.48
CA GLY A 43 38.18 -25.43 -27.83
C GLY A 43 37.22 -24.25 -27.98
N THR A 44 36.53 -23.84 -26.91
CA THR A 44 35.61 -22.68 -26.89
C THR A 44 36.17 -21.49 -26.11
N GLY A 45 37.46 -21.52 -25.79
CA GLY A 45 38.15 -20.50 -25.01
C GLY A 45 38.26 -20.83 -23.52
N VAL A 46 39.13 -20.10 -22.82
CA VAL A 46 39.47 -20.30 -21.40
C VAL A 46 39.37 -18.98 -20.65
N ILE A 47 38.75 -19.03 -19.47
CA ILE A 47 38.73 -17.92 -18.53
C ILE A 47 39.66 -18.21 -17.35
N VAL A 48 40.50 -17.26 -16.99
CA VAL A 48 41.41 -17.34 -15.85
C VAL A 48 40.95 -16.36 -14.78
N PHE A 49 40.55 -16.89 -13.63
CA PHE A 49 40.13 -16.08 -12.49
C PHE A 49 41.31 -15.79 -11.54
N THR A 50 41.50 -14.53 -11.17
CA THR A 50 42.57 -14.11 -10.25
C THR A 50 41.99 -13.32 -9.07
N ASP A 51 42.66 -13.39 -7.92
CA ASP A 51 42.18 -12.82 -6.66
C ASP A 51 42.12 -11.29 -6.68
N MET A 52 43.14 -10.62 -7.20
CA MET A 52 43.25 -9.17 -7.25
C MET A 52 43.99 -8.70 -8.49
N PHE A 53 43.54 -7.57 -9.04
CA PHE A 53 44.24 -6.94 -10.16
C PHE A 53 45.58 -6.34 -9.69
N GLY A 54 46.64 -6.56 -10.45
CA GLY A 54 47.98 -6.04 -10.14
C GLY A 54 48.80 -6.88 -9.14
N GLY A 55 48.27 -8.00 -8.65
CA GLY A 55 49.03 -8.99 -7.89
C GLY A 55 49.89 -9.90 -8.78
N THR A 56 50.86 -10.60 -8.18
CA THR A 56 51.70 -11.59 -8.88
C THR A 56 50.87 -12.65 -9.64
N PRO A 57 49.79 -13.24 -9.07
CA PRO A 57 48.93 -14.17 -9.81
C PRO A 57 48.30 -13.54 -11.05
N SER A 58 47.81 -12.30 -10.93
CA SER A 58 47.20 -11.58 -12.07
C SER A 58 48.22 -11.25 -13.15
N ASN A 59 49.44 -10.84 -12.78
CA ASN A 59 50.47 -10.51 -13.77
C ASN A 59 50.91 -11.75 -14.57
N LEU A 60 51.08 -12.90 -13.92
CA LEU A 60 51.39 -14.17 -14.60
C LEU A 60 50.22 -14.65 -15.49
N ALA A 61 48.98 -14.48 -15.04
CA ALA A 61 47.80 -14.79 -15.84
C ALA A 61 47.68 -13.89 -17.10
N LEU A 62 47.99 -12.59 -16.98
CA LEU A 62 47.99 -11.65 -18.10
C LEU A 62 49.00 -12.03 -19.20
N LEU A 63 50.13 -12.65 -18.84
CA LEU A 63 51.09 -13.16 -19.83
C LEU A 63 50.49 -14.27 -20.71
N ALA A 64 49.50 -15.02 -20.20
CA ALA A 64 48.80 -16.05 -20.95
C ALA A 64 47.83 -15.49 -22.00
N MET A 65 47.33 -14.25 -21.83
CA MET A 65 46.45 -13.58 -22.80
C MET A 65 47.12 -13.28 -24.15
N THR A 66 48.43 -13.53 -24.28
CA THR A 66 49.12 -13.49 -25.58
C THR A 66 48.56 -14.53 -26.58
N ARG A 67 47.82 -15.53 -26.10
CA ARG A 67 47.11 -16.52 -26.92
C ARG A 67 45.66 -16.09 -27.14
N ALA A 68 45.17 -16.22 -28.36
CA ALA A 68 43.76 -15.97 -28.67
C ALA A 68 42.84 -16.92 -27.89
N GLY A 69 41.67 -16.42 -27.47
CA GLY A 69 40.67 -17.22 -26.75
C GLY A 69 40.94 -17.39 -25.25
N ILE A 70 41.79 -16.56 -24.65
CA ILE A 70 42.03 -16.54 -23.20
C ILE A 70 41.64 -15.17 -22.64
N GLU A 71 40.79 -15.18 -21.62
CA GLU A 71 40.37 -13.98 -20.90
C GLU A 71 40.74 -14.07 -19.42
N VAL A 72 41.14 -12.95 -18.81
CA VAL A 72 41.55 -12.90 -17.40
C VAL A 72 40.60 -12.00 -16.63
N VAL A 73 40.02 -12.52 -15.56
CA VAL A 73 39.09 -11.80 -14.68
C VAL A 73 39.64 -11.73 -13.26
N ALA A 74 40.02 -10.54 -12.84
CA ALA A 74 40.56 -10.28 -11.51
C ALA A 74 39.48 -9.87 -10.51
N GLY A 75 39.68 -10.16 -9.22
CA GLY A 75 38.71 -9.85 -8.18
C GLY A 75 37.55 -10.84 -8.10
N PHE A 76 37.77 -12.10 -8.48
CA PHE A 76 36.67 -13.06 -8.56
C PHE A 76 36.03 -13.33 -7.19
N ASN A 77 34.73 -13.61 -7.21
CA ASN A 77 33.97 -14.02 -6.05
C ASN A 77 33.10 -15.25 -6.35
N LEU A 78 32.43 -15.78 -5.34
CA LEU A 78 31.65 -17.02 -5.48
C LEU A 78 30.46 -16.87 -6.47
N PRO A 79 29.66 -15.78 -6.46
CA PRO A 79 28.66 -15.51 -7.48
C PRO A 79 29.17 -15.59 -8.92
N MET A 80 30.36 -15.04 -9.19
CA MET A 80 31.00 -15.13 -10.52
C MET A 80 31.23 -16.57 -10.93
N LEU A 81 31.78 -17.40 -10.04
CA LEU A 81 32.04 -18.81 -10.32
C LEU A 81 30.74 -19.61 -10.52
N ILE A 82 29.70 -19.34 -9.72
CA ILE A 82 28.38 -19.98 -9.88
C ILE A 82 27.80 -19.62 -11.26
N LYS A 83 27.86 -18.33 -11.63
CA LYS A 83 27.40 -17.88 -12.95
C LYS A 83 28.21 -18.52 -14.07
N ALA A 84 29.53 -18.63 -13.91
CA ALA A 84 30.42 -19.25 -14.88
C ALA A 84 30.09 -20.74 -15.11
N CYS A 85 29.75 -21.50 -14.07
CA CYS A 85 29.28 -22.88 -14.22
C CYS A 85 27.92 -22.95 -14.92
N ALA A 86 26.97 -22.10 -14.54
CA ALA A 86 25.62 -22.12 -15.10
C ALA A 86 25.53 -21.62 -16.55
N ALA A 87 26.45 -20.76 -16.97
CA ALA A 87 26.49 -20.14 -18.29
C ALA A 87 27.45 -20.82 -19.27
N ARG A 88 28.16 -21.88 -18.83
CA ARG A 88 29.27 -22.49 -19.58
C ARG A 88 28.82 -23.04 -20.93
N ASP A 89 27.63 -23.60 -20.99
CA ASP A 89 27.05 -24.13 -22.22
C ASP A 89 26.20 -23.05 -22.91
N GLY A 90 26.55 -22.70 -24.15
CA GLY A 90 25.71 -21.86 -25.01
C GLY A 90 26.01 -20.35 -25.01
N MET A 91 27.19 -19.93 -24.55
CA MET A 91 27.67 -18.54 -24.72
C MET A 91 29.08 -18.51 -25.32
N GLU A 92 29.30 -17.54 -26.21
CA GLU A 92 30.65 -17.21 -26.70
C GLU A 92 31.46 -16.52 -25.59
N LEU A 93 32.78 -16.67 -25.61
CA LEU A 93 33.68 -16.19 -24.54
C LEU A 93 33.45 -14.72 -24.13
N PRO A 94 33.27 -13.74 -25.05
CA PRO A 94 33.05 -12.35 -24.66
C PRO A 94 31.75 -12.12 -23.87
N ASP A 95 30.64 -12.71 -24.33
CA ASP A 95 29.33 -12.60 -23.66
C ASP A 95 29.34 -13.34 -22.32
N PHE A 96 30.03 -14.47 -22.28
CA PHE A 96 30.25 -15.24 -21.06
C PHE A 96 31.00 -14.43 -20.00
N VAL A 97 32.12 -13.77 -20.37
CA VAL A 97 32.91 -12.92 -19.46
C VAL A 97 32.06 -11.77 -18.93
N ALA A 98 31.30 -11.09 -19.79
CA ALA A 98 30.43 -9.99 -19.39
C ALA A 98 29.35 -10.46 -18.39
N ALA A 99 28.71 -11.60 -18.66
CA ALA A 99 27.69 -12.16 -17.77
C ALA A 99 28.25 -12.57 -16.40
N VAL A 100 29.47 -13.09 -16.37
CA VAL A 100 30.19 -13.45 -15.14
C VAL A 100 30.57 -12.20 -14.35
N GLU A 101 31.11 -11.17 -14.99
CA GLU A 101 31.45 -9.90 -14.35
C GLU A 101 30.20 -9.23 -13.73
N GLU A 102 29.09 -9.18 -14.48
CA GLU A 102 27.83 -8.62 -14.00
C GLU A 102 27.34 -9.36 -12.74
N ALA A 103 27.39 -10.70 -12.74
CA ALA A 103 27.03 -11.50 -11.57
C ALA A 103 27.94 -11.20 -10.38
N GLY A 104 29.23 -11.01 -10.61
CA GLY A 104 30.16 -10.61 -9.55
C GLY A 104 29.79 -9.29 -8.90
N ARG A 105 29.49 -8.28 -9.72
CA ARG A 105 29.15 -6.92 -9.26
C ARG A 105 27.79 -6.88 -8.59
N ARG A 106 26.79 -7.54 -9.17
CA ARG A 106 25.40 -7.52 -8.69
C ARG A 106 25.23 -8.08 -7.29
N TYR A 107 26.06 -9.03 -6.88
CA TYR A 107 25.94 -9.69 -5.58
C TYR A 107 26.81 -9.04 -4.49
N ILE A 108 27.51 -7.95 -4.80
CA ILE A 108 28.23 -7.16 -3.80
C ILE A 108 27.27 -6.12 -3.23
N HIS A 109 26.80 -6.38 -2.02
CA HIS A 109 25.85 -5.52 -1.33
C HIS A 109 26.32 -5.15 0.07
N VAL A 110 25.96 -3.94 0.49
CA VAL A 110 26.06 -3.50 1.88
C VAL A 110 24.67 -3.63 2.49
N ALA A 111 24.47 -4.61 3.37
CA ALA A 111 23.15 -4.95 3.93
C ALA A 111 22.42 -3.75 4.54
N SER A 112 23.14 -2.85 5.22
CA SER A 112 22.56 -1.64 5.83
C SER A 112 21.95 -0.68 4.80
N ARG A 113 22.49 -0.61 3.57
CA ARG A 113 21.94 0.24 2.50
C ARG A 113 20.65 -0.34 1.94
N ILE A 114 20.61 -1.65 1.68
CA ILE A 114 19.40 -2.35 1.21
C ILE A 114 18.25 -2.16 2.22
N MET A 115 18.56 -2.32 3.51
CA MET A 115 17.55 -2.17 4.56
C MET A 115 17.05 -0.72 4.70
N ALA A 116 17.92 0.27 4.54
CA ALA A 116 17.52 1.69 4.57
C ALA A 116 16.59 2.05 3.41
N GLU A 117 16.94 1.67 2.18
CA GLU A 117 16.14 1.93 0.97
C GLU A 117 14.75 1.26 1.04
N THR A 118 14.68 0.06 1.64
CA THR A 118 13.41 -0.66 1.82
C THR A 118 12.55 -0.01 2.90
N GLY A 119 13.18 0.49 3.98
CA GLY A 119 12.48 1.16 5.07
C GLY A 119 11.93 2.54 4.70
N GLU A 120 12.63 3.29 3.85
CA GLU A 120 12.16 4.59 3.34
C GLU A 120 10.96 4.42 2.42
N LYS A 121 11.03 3.53 1.42
CA LYS A 121 9.89 3.23 0.53
C LYS A 121 8.63 2.78 1.28
N ALA A 122 8.80 1.94 2.32
CA ALA A 122 7.67 1.47 3.12
C ALA A 122 7.00 2.61 3.93
N LYS A 123 7.76 3.61 4.37
CA LYS A 123 7.22 4.79 5.06
C LYS A 123 6.51 5.75 4.11
N ASP A 124 7.06 5.95 2.92
CA ASP A 124 6.45 6.81 1.90
C ASP A 124 5.10 6.23 1.44
N ASP A 125 5.05 4.93 1.17
CA ASP A 125 3.81 4.22 0.80
C ASP A 125 2.76 4.27 1.92
N ALA A 126 3.17 4.15 3.19
CA ALA A 126 2.25 4.20 4.33
C ALA A 126 1.68 5.62 4.54
N THR A 127 2.51 6.64 4.38
CA THR A 127 2.09 8.06 4.45
C THR A 127 1.10 8.38 3.34
N SER A 128 1.42 8.01 2.10
CA SER A 128 0.52 8.21 0.95
C SER A 128 -0.84 7.53 1.14
N ARG A 129 -0.87 6.29 1.63
CA ARG A 129 -2.14 5.58 1.91
C ARG A 129 -2.95 6.25 3.01
N LEU A 130 -2.31 6.84 4.01
CA LEU A 130 -2.99 7.54 5.10
C LEU A 130 -3.62 8.84 4.60
N ASP A 131 -2.92 9.58 3.75
CA ASP A 131 -3.41 10.81 3.14
C ASP A 131 -4.61 10.54 2.22
N ASP A 132 -4.56 9.49 1.41
CA ASP A 132 -5.69 9.03 0.57
C ASP A 132 -6.95 8.70 1.41
N LEU A 133 -6.76 8.07 2.57
CA LEU A 133 -7.86 7.72 3.47
C LEU A 133 -8.47 8.96 4.13
N ARG A 134 -7.64 9.93 4.52
CA ARG A 134 -8.08 11.21 5.09
C ARG A 134 -8.86 12.03 4.07
N GLU A 135 -8.37 12.14 2.84
CA GLU A 135 -9.03 12.88 1.76
C GLU A 135 -10.42 12.30 1.46
N LYS A 136 -10.53 10.98 1.32
CA LYS A 136 -11.82 10.29 1.11
C LYS A 136 -12.80 10.50 2.27
N ALA A 137 -12.30 10.48 3.50
CA ALA A 137 -13.14 10.72 4.68
C ALA A 137 -13.65 12.18 4.70
N VAL A 138 -12.80 13.16 4.39
CA VAL A 138 -13.16 14.57 4.30
C VAL A 138 -14.24 14.82 3.24
N ASP A 139 -14.07 14.30 2.01
CA ASP A 139 -15.06 14.46 0.94
C ASP A 139 -16.44 13.89 1.33
N LEU A 140 -16.45 12.73 1.99
CA LEU A 140 -17.69 12.13 2.49
C LEU A 140 -18.31 12.92 3.65
N LEU A 141 -17.51 13.55 4.53
CA LEU A 141 -18.02 14.41 5.61
C LEU A 141 -18.71 15.65 5.03
N GLU A 142 -18.12 16.27 4.01
CA GLU A 142 -18.70 17.44 3.34
C GLU A 142 -20.02 17.10 2.61
N LYS A 143 -20.10 15.92 1.99
CA LYS A 143 -21.34 15.40 1.38
C LYS A 143 -22.40 15.11 2.44
N SER A 144 -22.03 14.37 3.48
CA SER A 144 -22.92 14.01 4.58
C SER A 144 -23.47 15.24 5.28
N ARG A 145 -22.64 16.26 5.56
CA ARG A 145 -23.07 17.53 6.17
C ARG A 145 -24.17 18.21 5.36
N ARG A 146 -24.02 18.30 4.03
CA ARG A 146 -25.03 18.91 3.15
C ARG A 146 -26.36 18.14 3.19
N ASP A 147 -26.29 16.82 3.18
CA ASP A 147 -27.50 15.99 3.22
C ASP A 147 -28.17 16.04 4.61
N LEU A 148 -27.41 16.13 5.72
CA LEU A 148 -27.96 16.35 7.06
C LEU A 148 -28.76 17.66 7.15
N LEU A 149 -28.19 18.76 6.63
CA LEU A 149 -28.87 20.05 6.56
C LEU A 149 -30.12 19.99 5.66
N THR A 150 -30.11 19.16 4.62
CA THR A 150 -31.27 18.99 3.73
C THR A 150 -32.45 18.33 4.47
N ILE A 151 -32.17 17.36 5.34
CA ILE A 151 -33.21 16.62 6.07
C ILE A 151 -33.68 17.32 7.35
N GLU A 152 -32.93 18.31 7.85
CA GLU A 152 -33.27 19.08 9.07
C GLU A 152 -34.69 19.66 9.02
N SER A 153 -35.04 20.34 7.92
CA SER A 153 -36.37 20.92 7.74
C SER A 153 -37.52 19.89 7.76
N LEU A 154 -37.26 18.67 7.25
CA LEU A 154 -38.23 17.57 7.31
C LEU A 154 -38.37 17.05 8.75
N VAL A 155 -37.25 16.87 9.44
CA VAL A 155 -37.21 16.39 10.83
C VAL A 155 -37.95 17.37 11.74
N ASP A 156 -37.70 18.67 11.61
CA ASP A 156 -38.42 19.72 12.35
C ASP A 156 -39.92 19.72 12.05
N MET A 157 -40.30 19.53 10.79
CA MET A 157 -41.71 19.45 10.38
C MET A 157 -42.41 18.25 11.01
N ILE A 158 -41.75 17.09 11.05
CA ILE A 158 -42.27 15.86 11.69
C ILE A 158 -42.35 16.06 13.20
N ALA A 159 -41.31 16.61 13.84
CA ALA A 159 -41.23 16.83 15.27
C ALA A 159 -42.28 17.87 15.75
N GLY A 160 -42.44 18.97 15.01
CA GLY A 160 -43.39 20.04 15.34
C GLY A 160 -44.87 19.64 15.21
N ARG A 161 -45.20 18.63 14.38
CA ARG A 161 -46.57 18.13 14.21
C ARG A 161 -46.87 16.83 14.93
N GLY A 162 -45.87 16.12 15.44
CA GLY A 162 -46.01 14.86 16.18
C GLY A 162 -46.93 14.91 17.42
N ALA A 163 -47.31 16.11 17.88
CA ALA A 163 -48.24 16.30 18.98
C ALA A 163 -49.71 16.54 18.58
N ALA A 164 -50.04 16.79 17.31
CA ALA A 164 -51.37 17.29 16.93
C ALA A 164 -51.85 16.90 15.51
N VAL A 165 -51.72 15.63 15.10
CA VAL A 165 -52.37 15.12 13.89
C VAL A 165 -53.69 14.42 14.25
N PRO A 166 -54.87 15.00 13.96
CA PRO A 166 -56.16 14.38 14.22
C PRO A 166 -56.32 13.09 13.40
N GLY A 167 -56.67 11.97 14.05
CA GLY A 167 -56.78 10.65 13.43
C GLY A 167 -55.69 9.64 13.83
N MET A 168 -54.64 10.08 14.54
CA MET A 168 -53.77 9.17 15.31
C MET A 168 -54.47 8.82 16.62
N GLY A 169 -55.09 7.63 16.71
CA GLY A 169 -55.80 7.19 17.91
C GLY A 169 -54.91 7.15 19.16
N HIS A 170 -55.54 7.40 20.32
CA HIS A 170 -54.93 7.43 21.66
C HIS A 170 -54.22 6.12 22.11
N ASN A 171 -54.17 5.08 21.26
CA ASN A 171 -53.60 3.76 21.56
C ASN A 171 -52.43 3.36 20.64
N ASN A 172 -51.81 4.29 19.92
CA ASN A 172 -50.51 4.03 19.29
C ASN A 172 -49.66 5.30 19.29
N PRO A 173 -49.00 5.66 20.42
CA PRO A 173 -48.02 6.74 20.40
C PRO A 173 -47.02 6.48 19.26
N PRO A 174 -46.42 7.50 18.63
CA PRO A 174 -45.32 7.24 17.71
C PRO A 174 -44.27 6.49 18.53
N ASP A 175 -44.09 5.18 18.27
CA ASP A 175 -42.95 4.43 18.80
C ASP A 175 -41.73 5.33 18.59
N ARG A 176 -41.02 5.68 19.68
CA ARG A 176 -39.92 6.66 19.76
C ARG A 176 -38.88 6.54 18.62
N ALA A 177 -39.22 6.97 17.42
CA ALA A 177 -38.45 6.72 16.21
C ALA A 177 -38.60 7.86 15.19
N VAL A 178 -38.61 9.09 15.71
CA VAL A 178 -38.22 10.27 14.94
C VAL A 178 -36.81 10.60 15.41
N ILE A 179 -35.88 10.82 14.49
CA ILE A 179 -34.54 11.29 14.86
C ILE A 179 -34.69 12.59 15.66
N ASP A 180 -34.01 12.68 16.79
CA ASP A 180 -34.03 13.87 17.63
C ASP A 180 -33.38 15.04 16.85
N PRO A 181 -34.05 16.19 16.67
CA PRO A 181 -33.44 17.37 16.06
C PRO A 181 -32.11 17.75 16.73
N GLU A 182 -31.99 17.57 18.05
CA GLU A 182 -30.74 17.84 18.77
C GLU A 182 -29.62 16.89 18.35
N LEU A 183 -29.93 15.60 18.12
CA LEU A 183 -28.97 14.62 17.60
C LEU A 183 -28.53 14.95 16.16
N LEU A 184 -29.41 15.50 15.34
CA LEU A 184 -29.06 15.93 13.99
C LEU A 184 -28.07 17.10 14.02
N ASN A 185 -28.29 18.08 14.90
CA ASN A 185 -27.40 19.21 15.13
C ASN A 185 -26.04 18.78 15.69
N GLU A 186 -26.03 17.85 16.66
CA GLU A 186 -24.81 17.19 17.13
C GLU A 186 -24.06 16.53 15.95
N GLY A 187 -24.79 15.90 15.03
CA GLY A 187 -24.25 15.30 13.82
C GLY A 187 -23.55 16.27 12.89
N VAL A 188 -24.18 17.40 12.59
CA VAL A 188 -23.59 18.47 11.77
C VAL A 188 -22.31 19.00 12.40
N ALA A 189 -22.35 19.35 13.69
CA ALA A 189 -21.16 19.81 14.42
C ALA A 189 -20.05 18.74 14.45
N ALA A 190 -20.42 17.46 14.63
CA ALA A 190 -19.46 16.37 14.61
C ALA A 190 -18.77 16.20 13.23
N THR A 191 -19.49 16.44 12.12
CA THR A 191 -18.87 16.41 10.79
C THR A 191 -17.86 17.54 10.59
N GLU A 192 -18.15 18.75 11.07
CA GLU A 192 -17.25 19.92 11.00
C GLU A 192 -15.97 19.70 11.82
N ILE A 193 -16.14 19.36 13.10
CA ILE A 193 -15.01 19.12 14.00
C ILE A 193 -14.13 17.99 13.47
N LEU A 194 -14.74 16.92 12.96
CA LEU A 194 -13.98 15.80 12.43
C LEU A 194 -13.23 16.16 11.15
N GLU A 195 -13.82 16.97 10.28
CA GLU A 195 -13.16 17.48 9.07
C GLU A 195 -11.90 18.27 9.43
N GLU A 196 -11.98 19.18 10.41
CA GLU A 196 -10.84 19.95 10.90
C GLU A 196 -9.75 19.04 11.49
N GLU A 197 -10.13 18.07 12.30
CA GLU A 197 -9.19 17.10 12.88
C GLU A 197 -8.49 16.25 11.81
N LEU A 198 -9.20 15.82 10.77
CA LEU A 198 -8.62 15.02 9.69
C LEU A 198 -7.69 15.82 8.78
N LYS A 199 -7.90 17.14 8.67
CA LYS A 199 -7.01 18.07 7.94
C LYS A 199 -5.81 18.53 8.77
N ALA A 200 -5.81 18.30 10.09
CA ALA A 200 -4.73 18.72 10.97
C ALA A 200 -3.47 17.86 10.81
N GLU A 201 -2.29 18.47 10.95
CA GLU A 201 -1.01 17.74 10.97
C GLU A 201 -0.95 16.70 12.11
N LYS A 202 -1.61 16.99 13.23
CA LYS A 202 -1.65 16.13 14.43
C LYS A 202 -3.08 15.96 14.92
N PRO A 203 -3.86 15.04 14.33
CA PRO A 203 -5.24 14.78 14.74
C PRO A 203 -5.28 14.26 16.17
N ARG A 204 -6.22 14.78 16.96
CA ARG A 204 -6.41 14.38 18.35
C ARG A 204 -7.34 13.18 18.38
N ARG A 205 -6.78 12.00 18.62
CA ARG A 205 -7.51 10.72 18.68
C ARG A 205 -8.82 10.79 19.48
N ARG A 206 -8.80 11.39 20.68
CA ARG A 206 -9.99 11.52 21.54
C ARG A 206 -11.14 12.27 20.87
N ILE A 207 -10.84 13.30 20.07
CA ILE A 207 -11.86 14.09 19.36
C ILE A 207 -12.43 13.28 18.20
N VAL A 208 -11.56 12.60 17.44
CA VAL A 208 -11.98 11.69 16.37
C VAL A 208 -12.91 10.59 16.90
N GLU A 209 -12.59 9.99 18.06
CA GLU A 209 -13.42 8.97 18.71
C GLU A 209 -14.80 9.51 19.15
N LEU A 210 -14.83 10.74 19.70
CA LEU A 210 -16.07 11.42 20.08
C LEU A 210 -16.96 11.67 18.85
N CYS A 211 -16.41 12.30 17.80
CA CYS A 211 -17.14 12.56 16.56
C CYS A 211 -17.64 11.25 15.93
N TYR A 212 -16.80 10.21 15.88
CA TYR A 212 -17.19 8.88 15.40
C TYR A 212 -18.39 8.31 16.15
N SER A 213 -18.41 8.45 17.49
CA SER A 213 -19.53 7.97 18.31
C SER A 213 -20.85 8.71 18.01
N VAL A 214 -20.78 10.02 17.78
CA VAL A 214 -21.95 10.85 17.40
C VAL A 214 -22.45 10.44 16.02
N LEU A 215 -21.57 10.35 15.03
CA LEU A 215 -21.94 9.97 13.66
C LEU A 215 -22.62 8.58 13.61
N LYS A 216 -22.17 7.64 14.44
CA LYS A 216 -22.82 6.33 14.56
C LYS A 216 -24.25 6.42 15.10
N ARG A 217 -24.49 7.26 16.11
CA ARG A 217 -25.85 7.52 16.65
C ARG A 217 -26.74 8.20 15.60
N VAL A 218 -26.21 9.16 14.86
CA VAL A 218 -26.92 9.85 13.77
C VAL A 218 -27.33 8.86 12.68
N ARG A 219 -26.43 7.97 12.25
CA ARG A 219 -26.75 6.89 11.31
C ARG A 219 -27.91 6.03 11.82
N ASP A 220 -27.86 5.59 13.08
CA ASP A 220 -28.92 4.76 13.66
C ASP A 220 -30.27 5.50 13.67
N GLY A 221 -30.24 6.81 13.93
CA GLY A 221 -31.39 7.70 13.83
C GLY A 221 -31.94 7.83 12.39
N ILE A 222 -31.07 7.99 11.40
CA ILE A 222 -31.43 8.06 9.98
C ILE A 222 -32.09 6.75 9.53
N VAL A 223 -31.54 5.60 9.91
CA VAL A 223 -32.14 4.28 9.63
C VAL A 223 -33.53 4.16 10.26
N ALA A 224 -33.71 4.65 11.49
CA ALA A 224 -35.01 4.66 12.14
C ALA A 224 -36.01 5.58 11.41
N LEU A 225 -35.57 6.77 10.99
CA LEU A 225 -36.38 7.73 10.23
C LEU A 225 -36.84 7.15 8.89
N VAL A 226 -35.94 6.51 8.13
CA VAL A 226 -36.30 5.84 6.85
C VAL A 226 -37.36 4.76 7.08
N LYS A 227 -37.21 3.92 8.11
CA LYS A 227 -38.22 2.91 8.48
C LYS A 227 -39.55 3.51 8.94
N TRP A 228 -39.52 4.70 9.52
CA TRP A 228 -40.73 5.42 9.93
C TRP A 228 -41.47 5.97 8.70
N LEU A 229 -40.75 6.65 7.80
CA LEU A 229 -41.30 7.22 6.56
C LEU A 229 -41.97 6.13 5.73
N ALA A 230 -41.31 4.99 5.52
CA ALA A 230 -41.85 3.85 4.78
C ALA A 230 -43.20 3.31 5.34
N ARG A 231 -43.48 3.52 6.63
CA ARG A 231 -44.71 3.03 7.28
C ARG A 231 -45.81 4.07 7.42
N LYS A 232 -45.46 5.36 7.42
CA LYS A 232 -46.34 6.45 7.89
C LYS A 232 -46.38 7.68 6.99
N ALA A 233 -45.56 7.74 5.93
CA ALA A 233 -45.47 8.90 5.03
C ALA A 233 -46.84 9.30 4.45
N ASP A 234 -47.59 8.36 3.88
CA ASP A 234 -48.88 8.64 3.22
C ASP A 234 -49.87 9.31 4.19
N LYS A 235 -50.01 8.75 5.40
CA LYS A 235 -50.92 9.30 6.43
C LYS A 235 -50.49 10.68 6.93
N PHE A 236 -49.18 10.95 6.95
CA PHE A 236 -48.64 12.24 7.32
C PHE A 236 -48.88 13.28 6.23
N LEU A 237 -48.68 12.90 4.96
CA LEU A 237 -48.96 13.74 3.80
C LEU A 237 -50.46 14.06 3.69
N ASP A 238 -51.34 13.08 3.90
CA ASP A 238 -52.79 13.29 3.92
C ASP A 238 -53.19 14.35 4.98
N ALA A 239 -52.66 14.21 6.20
CA ALA A 239 -52.89 15.18 7.27
C ALA A 239 -52.31 16.59 6.99
N LEU A 240 -51.27 16.68 6.15
CA LEU A 240 -50.69 17.96 5.72
C LEU A 240 -51.54 18.62 4.64
N ILE A 241 -52.07 17.83 3.69
CA ILE A 241 -52.93 18.32 2.60
C ILE A 241 -54.21 18.94 3.15
N ASP A 242 -54.77 18.36 4.22
CA ASP A 242 -55.94 18.92 4.92
C ASP A 242 -55.66 20.28 5.60
N SER A 243 -54.39 20.71 5.70
CA SER A 243 -53.95 21.87 6.50
C SER A 243 -53.57 23.14 5.68
N THR A 244 -54.30 23.44 4.61
CA THR A 244 -54.08 24.53 3.61
C THR A 244 -53.16 24.16 2.45
N ALA A 245 -53.55 24.54 1.22
CA ALA A 245 -52.83 24.20 -0.02
C ALA A 245 -51.38 24.72 -0.09
N LYS A 246 -51.07 25.83 0.59
CA LYS A 246 -49.71 26.38 0.67
C LYS A 246 -48.78 25.51 1.53
N ALA A 247 -49.32 24.90 2.58
CA ALA A 247 -48.57 23.95 3.42
C ALA A 247 -48.30 22.64 2.65
N ALA A 248 -49.25 22.18 1.82
CA ALA A 248 -49.10 20.99 1.00
C ALA A 248 -47.97 21.11 -0.04
N GLY A 249 -47.87 22.26 -0.74
CA GLY A 249 -46.82 22.48 -1.75
C GLY A 249 -45.41 22.54 -1.17
N ALA A 250 -45.22 23.20 -0.02
CA ALA A 250 -43.93 23.27 0.67
C ALA A 250 -43.50 21.90 1.25
N ALA A 251 -44.46 21.14 1.78
CA ALA A 251 -44.19 19.80 2.31
C ALA A 251 -43.79 18.81 1.21
N GLY A 252 -44.46 18.82 0.05
CA GLY A 252 -44.10 17.95 -1.07
C GLY A 252 -42.67 18.17 -1.57
N ALA A 253 -42.24 19.43 -1.69
CA ALA A 253 -40.88 19.76 -2.10
C ALA A 253 -39.82 19.32 -1.06
N ALA A 254 -40.10 19.50 0.24
CA ALA A 254 -39.24 19.06 1.32
C ALA A 254 -39.08 17.53 1.37
N PHE A 255 -40.17 16.79 1.12
CA PHE A 255 -40.18 15.32 1.13
C PHE A 255 -39.34 14.73 -0.01
N VAL A 256 -39.47 15.28 -1.23
CA VAL A 256 -38.70 14.84 -2.40
C VAL A 256 -37.20 15.07 -2.22
N GLY A 257 -36.81 16.25 -1.71
CA GLY A 257 -35.41 16.55 -1.40
C GLY A 257 -34.83 15.64 -0.31
N ALA A 258 -35.63 15.38 0.73
CA ALA A 258 -35.21 14.56 1.86
C ALA A 258 -35.10 13.07 1.52
N GLU A 259 -35.97 12.51 0.68
CA GLU A 259 -35.90 11.10 0.27
C GLU A 259 -34.57 10.78 -0.43
N ALA A 260 -34.16 11.63 -1.38
CA ALA A 260 -32.89 11.48 -2.07
C ALA A 260 -31.68 11.66 -1.14
N ALA A 261 -31.77 12.61 -0.19
CA ALA A 261 -30.73 12.84 0.82
C ALA A 261 -30.60 11.66 1.80
N LEU A 262 -31.71 11.10 2.28
CA LEU A 262 -31.71 9.95 3.19
C LEU A 262 -31.08 8.71 2.55
N GLY A 263 -31.32 8.49 1.26
CA GLY A 263 -30.69 7.39 0.51
C GLY A 263 -29.17 7.52 0.46
N ARG A 264 -28.64 8.73 0.17
CA ARG A 264 -27.20 9.00 0.13
C ARG A 264 -26.56 8.95 1.51
N LEU A 265 -27.21 9.56 2.52
CA LEU A 265 -26.74 9.56 3.90
C LEU A 265 -26.53 8.14 4.43
N GLY A 266 -27.43 7.21 4.13
CA GLY A 266 -27.28 5.81 4.54
C GLY A 266 -25.95 5.21 4.08
N SER A 267 -25.65 5.32 2.77
CA SER A 267 -24.41 4.80 2.20
C SER A 267 -23.15 5.56 2.63
N ASP A 268 -23.27 6.88 2.77
CA ASP A 268 -22.15 7.76 3.10
C ASP A 268 -21.72 7.55 4.55
N PHE A 269 -22.67 7.42 5.48
CA PHE A 269 -22.36 7.15 6.89
C PHE A 269 -21.74 5.76 7.11
N ASP A 270 -22.18 4.73 6.41
CA ASP A 270 -21.55 3.41 6.49
C ASP A 270 -20.10 3.44 5.96
N SER A 271 -19.88 4.17 4.87
CA SER A 271 -18.55 4.39 4.30
C SER A 271 -17.64 5.20 5.23
N LEU A 272 -18.17 6.27 5.82
CA LEU A 272 -17.48 7.12 6.80
C LEU A 272 -17.08 6.34 8.05
N ILE A 273 -18.01 5.58 8.63
CA ILE A 273 -17.74 4.77 9.82
C ILE A 273 -16.62 3.76 9.53
N GLY A 274 -16.64 3.12 8.35
CA GLY A 274 -15.57 2.22 7.94
C GLY A 274 -14.21 2.90 7.76
N LEU A 275 -14.18 4.11 7.16
CA LEU A 275 -12.96 4.89 6.96
C LEU A 275 -12.38 5.41 8.27
N ILE A 276 -13.20 6.03 9.11
CA ILE A 276 -12.80 6.60 10.40
C ILE A 276 -12.33 5.49 11.34
N GLY A 277 -12.99 4.33 11.34
CA GLY A 277 -12.56 3.16 12.10
C GLY A 277 -11.13 2.71 11.72
N ARG A 278 -10.80 2.70 10.42
CA ARG A 278 -9.43 2.42 9.96
C ARG A 278 -8.44 3.49 10.39
N LEU A 279 -8.81 4.76 10.28
CA LEU A 279 -7.95 5.89 10.69
C LEU A 279 -7.64 5.86 12.19
N LEU A 280 -8.61 5.51 13.04
CA LEU A 280 -8.41 5.41 14.50
C LEU A 280 -7.35 4.37 14.91
N HIS A 281 -7.14 3.32 14.11
CA HIS A 281 -6.06 2.35 14.36
C HIS A 281 -4.66 2.88 14.01
N THR A 282 -4.58 3.97 13.25
CA THR A 282 -3.33 4.57 12.78
C THR A 282 -2.92 5.81 13.56
N LEU A 283 -3.84 6.41 14.32
CA LEU A 283 -3.55 7.57 15.15
C LEU A 283 -2.82 7.16 16.44
N PRO A 284 -1.79 7.92 16.84
CA PRO A 284 -1.02 7.66 18.06
C PRO A 284 -1.86 7.78 19.34
#